data_AF-A0A9X4G1F4-F1
#
_entry.id   AF-A0A9X4G1F4-F1
#
_cell.length_a   1.000
_cell.length_b   1.000
_cell.length_c   1.000
_cell.angle_alpha   90.00
_cell.angle_beta   90.00
_cell.angle_gamma   90.00
#
_symmetry.space_group_name_H-M   'P 1'
#
loop_
_entity.id
_entity.type
_entity.pdbx_description
1 polymer ?
#
loop_
_entity_poly.entity_id
_entity_poly.type
_entity_poly.pdbx_seq_one_letter_code
_entity_poly.pdbx_strand_id
1 'polypeptide(L)'
;MINKFDELNNLKIREGVIPSYYSDLNWKVHAKPIILKAFNDFKNNLKDKRNDVYISDLEECISKGQIEIQDVCYGDNVSIRFGNDPIPYKPLGKPKLLFEKGTSLVISYGKGGPVYAFIYPPYSEQSKPNRNYYVINYWNNPNELTNSSIQPLLEMFLEVQFLGSLLSPSKKKSWLFAKLEAKHIEITEGKSWIGGKIKYIFTLIRVLRAIYNLAGS
;
A
#
# COMPACT_ATOMS: atom_id res chain seq x y z
N MET A 1 52.91 0.96 -11.94
CA MET A 1 51.82 0.04 -12.33
C MET A 1 50.76 0.17 -11.25
N ILE A 2 49.82 1.08 -11.43
CA ILE A 2 48.78 1.38 -10.43
C ILE A 2 47.83 0.19 -10.43
N ASN A 3 47.69 -0.47 -9.28
CA ASN A 3 46.87 -1.66 -9.12
C ASN A 3 45.43 -1.32 -9.51
N LYS A 4 44.84 -2.06 -10.46
CA LYS A 4 43.40 -1.99 -10.78
C LYS A 4 42.50 -2.18 -9.55
N PHE A 5 43.02 -2.78 -8.47
CA PHE A 5 42.35 -2.88 -7.18
C PHE A 5 42.28 -1.56 -6.40
N ASP A 6 43.26 -0.66 -6.57
CA ASP A 6 43.23 0.66 -5.93
C ASP A 6 42.26 1.61 -6.64
N GLU A 7 42.00 1.41 -7.93
CA GLU A 7 40.90 2.10 -8.64
C GLU A 7 39.51 1.65 -8.14
N LEU A 8 39.35 0.37 -7.80
CA LEU A 8 38.13 -0.16 -7.19
C LEU A 8 37.90 0.36 -5.77
N ASN A 9 38.97 0.59 -5.00
CA ASN A 9 38.89 1.22 -3.68
C ASN A 9 38.71 2.76 -3.75
N ASN A 10 39.10 3.38 -4.87
CA ASN A 10 38.90 4.82 -5.14
C ASN A 10 37.54 5.15 -5.76
N LEU A 11 36.75 4.15 -6.17
CA LEU A 11 35.30 4.26 -6.19
C LEU A 11 34.84 4.39 -4.75
N LYS A 12 35.02 5.60 -4.21
CA LYS A 12 34.41 6.08 -2.99
C LYS A 12 32.98 5.54 -2.97
N ILE A 13 32.81 4.50 -2.18
CA ILE A 13 31.68 4.30 -1.30
C ILE A 13 31.51 5.66 -0.63
N ARG A 14 30.82 6.57 -1.32
CA ARG A 14 30.31 7.79 -0.72
C ARG A 14 29.32 7.26 0.29
N GLU A 15 29.72 7.25 1.56
CA GLU A 15 28.83 7.00 2.68
C GLU A 15 27.51 7.75 2.39
N GLY A 16 26.45 6.99 2.11
CA GLY A 16 25.10 7.53 1.90
C GLY A 16 24.51 7.44 0.49
N VAL A 17 25.24 7.07 -0.58
CA VAL A 17 24.63 6.90 -1.92
C VAL A 17 24.98 5.53 -2.48
N ILE A 18 24.11 4.55 -2.21
CA ILE A 18 24.13 3.27 -2.94
C ILE A 18 23.91 3.62 -4.42
N PRO A 19 24.87 3.35 -5.33
CA PRO A 19 24.67 3.62 -6.75
C PRO A 19 23.38 2.94 -7.23
N SER A 20 22.62 3.60 -8.10
CA SER A 20 21.30 3.11 -8.57
C SER A 20 21.30 1.64 -8.97
N TYR A 21 22.40 1.18 -9.58
CA TYR A 21 22.65 -0.23 -9.89
C TYR A 21 22.51 -1.18 -8.68
N TYR A 22 23.13 -0.85 -7.54
CA TYR A 22 23.08 -1.68 -6.34
C TYR A 22 21.71 -1.62 -5.67
N SER A 23 21.01 -0.48 -5.76
CA SER A 23 19.63 -0.38 -5.29
C SER A 23 18.71 -1.29 -6.12
N ASP A 24 18.86 -1.26 -7.45
CA ASP A 24 18.10 -2.13 -8.37
C ASP A 24 18.42 -3.61 -8.12
N LEU A 25 19.70 -3.93 -7.87
CA LEU A 25 20.11 -5.28 -7.51
C LEU A 25 19.48 -5.71 -6.19
N ASN A 26 19.56 -4.89 -5.13
CA ASN A 26 18.96 -5.16 -3.83
C ASN A 26 17.44 -5.35 -3.92
N TRP A 27 16.76 -4.57 -4.77
CA TRP A 27 15.35 -4.77 -5.03
C TRP A 27 15.08 -6.18 -5.56
N LYS A 28 15.81 -6.59 -6.61
CA LYS A 28 15.61 -7.87 -7.30
C LYS A 28 16.00 -9.08 -6.45
N VAL A 29 17.12 -9.03 -5.76
CA VAL A 29 17.71 -10.21 -5.08
C VAL A 29 17.33 -10.32 -3.61
N HIS A 30 16.89 -9.23 -2.97
CA HIS A 30 16.60 -9.19 -1.54
C HIS A 30 15.15 -8.77 -1.25
N ALA A 31 14.77 -7.54 -1.60
CA ALA A 31 13.49 -6.98 -1.18
C ALA A 31 12.29 -7.76 -1.76
N LYS A 32 12.30 -7.97 -3.08
CA LYS A 32 11.21 -8.61 -3.81
C LYS A 32 10.98 -10.08 -3.38
N PRO A 33 12.01 -10.94 -3.25
CA PRO A 33 11.85 -12.28 -2.68
C PRO A 33 11.25 -12.29 -1.27
N ILE A 34 11.67 -11.36 -0.40
CA ILE A 34 11.15 -11.25 0.96
C ILE A 34 9.66 -10.85 0.94
N ILE A 35 9.28 -9.88 0.11
CA ILE A 35 7.88 -9.46 -0.04
C ILE A 35 7.01 -10.61 -0.55
N LEU A 36 7.45 -11.28 -1.63
CA LEU A 36 6.72 -12.41 -2.21
C LEU A 36 6.55 -13.53 -1.20
N LYS A 37 7.61 -13.86 -0.44
CA LYS A 37 7.54 -14.86 0.62
C LYS A 37 6.52 -14.44 1.69
N ALA A 38 6.62 -13.22 2.20
CA ALA A 38 5.70 -12.71 3.22
C ALA A 38 4.24 -12.72 2.75
N PHE A 39 3.98 -12.35 1.49
CA PHE A 39 2.63 -12.37 0.90
C PHE A 39 2.10 -13.80 0.73
N ASN A 40 2.95 -14.73 0.31
CA ASN A 40 2.58 -16.14 0.19
C ASN A 40 2.30 -16.77 1.56
N ASP A 41 3.19 -16.56 2.53
CA ASP A 41 3.01 -17.03 3.91
C ASP A 41 1.73 -16.47 4.51
N PHE A 42 1.48 -15.18 4.34
CA PHE A 42 0.25 -14.53 4.76
C PHE A 42 -0.99 -15.16 4.12
N LYS A 43 -1.01 -15.32 2.79
CA LYS A 43 -2.13 -15.94 2.06
C LYS A 43 -2.40 -17.37 2.56
N ASN A 44 -1.34 -18.15 2.79
CA ASN A 44 -1.44 -19.52 3.30
C ASN A 44 -1.95 -19.57 4.75
N ASN A 45 -1.64 -18.55 5.55
CA ASN A 45 -2.04 -18.44 6.96
C ASN A 45 -3.43 -17.84 7.17
N LEU A 46 -4.09 -17.31 6.12
CA LEU A 46 -5.48 -16.87 6.23
C LEU A 46 -6.36 -18.08 6.59
N LYS A 47 -6.99 -18.01 7.77
CA LYS A 47 -7.84 -19.08 8.32
C LYS A 47 -8.88 -19.61 7.33
N ASP A 48 -9.34 -18.74 6.42
CA ASP A 48 -10.41 -19.04 5.47
C ASP A 48 -9.93 -19.53 4.10
N LYS A 49 -8.62 -19.81 3.90
CA LYS A 49 -8.02 -20.21 2.60
C LYS A 49 -8.67 -19.50 1.41
N ARG A 50 -8.84 -18.17 1.53
CA ARG A 50 -9.73 -17.46 0.62
C ARG A 50 -9.14 -17.46 -0.80
N ASN A 51 -9.91 -18.00 -1.75
CA ASN A 51 -9.53 -18.06 -3.16
C ASN A 51 -9.58 -16.69 -3.85
N ASP A 52 -10.10 -15.66 -3.17
CA ASP A 52 -10.19 -14.29 -3.64
C ASP A 52 -8.93 -13.46 -3.33
N VAL A 53 -7.89 -14.04 -2.72
CA VAL A 53 -6.64 -13.34 -2.47
C VAL A 53 -5.65 -13.60 -3.60
N TYR A 54 -5.28 -12.53 -4.30
CA TYR A 54 -4.38 -12.56 -5.44
C TYR A 54 -3.07 -11.85 -5.12
N ILE A 55 -1.96 -12.46 -5.52
CA ILE A 55 -0.64 -11.84 -5.48
C ILE A 55 -0.25 -11.54 -6.93
N SER A 56 0.29 -10.37 -7.19
CA SER A 56 0.73 -9.96 -8.52
C SER A 56 2.09 -9.27 -8.45
N ASP A 57 3.01 -9.75 -9.27
CA ASP A 57 4.36 -9.23 -9.45
C ASP A 57 4.42 -8.58 -10.84
N LEU A 58 4.60 -7.26 -10.89
CA LEU A 58 4.51 -6.51 -12.14
C LEU A 58 5.59 -6.96 -13.15
N GLU A 59 6.85 -7.05 -12.73
CA GLU A 59 7.94 -7.50 -13.61
C GLU A 59 7.69 -8.93 -14.13
N GLU A 60 7.19 -9.83 -13.28
CA GLU A 60 6.88 -11.21 -13.69
C GLU A 60 5.72 -11.23 -14.70
N CYS A 61 4.65 -10.48 -14.43
CA CYS A 61 3.51 -10.34 -15.33
C CYS A 61 3.93 -9.78 -16.70
N ILE A 62 4.81 -8.77 -16.72
CA ILE A 62 5.39 -8.23 -17.96
C ILE A 62 6.23 -9.30 -18.68
N SER A 63 7.11 -9.99 -17.95
CA SER A 63 7.97 -11.03 -18.53
C SER A 63 7.20 -12.18 -19.15
N LYS A 64 6.01 -12.48 -18.61
CA LYS A 64 5.07 -13.49 -19.10
C LYS A 64 4.11 -12.98 -20.17
N GLY A 65 4.21 -11.70 -20.57
CA GLY A 65 3.33 -11.09 -21.58
C GLY A 65 1.88 -10.91 -21.11
N GLN A 66 1.61 -10.91 -19.80
CA GLN A 66 0.26 -10.72 -19.25
C GLN A 66 -0.16 -9.24 -19.26
N ILE A 67 0.81 -8.33 -19.30
CA ILE A 67 0.60 -6.88 -19.31
C ILE A 67 1.45 -6.31 -20.43
N GLU A 68 0.82 -5.60 -21.37
CA GLU A 68 1.52 -4.80 -22.36
C GLU A 68 2.01 -3.50 -21.70
N ILE A 69 3.30 -3.19 -21.89
CA ILE A 69 3.87 -1.93 -21.41
C ILE A 69 3.36 -0.82 -22.34
N GLN A 70 2.43 0.00 -21.86
CA GLN A 70 2.26 1.33 -22.46
C GLN A 70 3.45 2.19 -22.03
N ASP A 71 4.03 2.96 -22.96
CA ASP A 71 5.23 3.80 -22.84
C ASP A 71 5.20 4.77 -21.64
N VAL A 72 5.36 4.23 -20.43
CA VAL A 72 5.44 4.97 -19.18
C VAL A 72 6.53 4.29 -18.36
N CYS A 73 7.49 5.09 -17.90
CA CYS A 73 8.56 4.69 -17.00
C CYS A 73 7.98 4.20 -15.65
N TYR A 74 7.48 2.96 -15.59
CA TYR A 74 7.01 2.38 -14.35
C TYR A 74 8.18 1.82 -13.53
N GLY A 75 8.15 2.10 -12.23
CA GLY A 75 8.89 1.33 -11.23
C GLY A 75 8.30 -0.07 -11.08
N ASP A 76 9.10 -1.02 -10.58
CA ASP A 76 8.62 -2.38 -10.30
C ASP A 76 7.75 -2.39 -9.04
N ASN A 77 6.82 -3.34 -8.94
CA ASN A 77 6.01 -3.51 -7.74
C ASN A 77 5.55 -4.95 -7.54
N VAL A 78 5.29 -5.25 -6.27
CA VAL A 78 4.62 -6.47 -5.84
C VAL A 78 3.37 -6.07 -5.08
N SER A 79 2.26 -6.71 -5.37
CA SER A 79 0.96 -6.42 -4.77
C SER A 79 0.26 -7.67 -4.28
N ILE A 80 -0.53 -7.50 -3.22
CA ILE A 80 -1.52 -8.48 -2.75
C ILE A 80 -2.87 -7.79 -2.65
N ARG A 81 -3.93 -8.43 -3.14
CA ARG A 81 -5.28 -7.85 -3.19
C ARG A 81 -6.36 -8.87 -2.89
N PHE A 82 -7.41 -8.39 -2.26
CA PHE A 82 -8.68 -9.12 -2.18
C PHE A 82 -9.46 -8.96 -3.48
N GLY A 83 -10.31 -9.95 -3.77
CA GLY A 83 -11.24 -9.94 -4.88
C GLY A 83 -12.38 -8.97 -4.63
N ASN A 84 -13.41 -9.07 -5.48
CA ASN A 84 -14.58 -8.22 -5.35
C ASN A 84 -15.59 -8.87 -4.40
N ASP A 85 -16.09 -8.10 -3.44
CA ASP A 85 -17.13 -8.52 -2.52
C ASP A 85 -18.51 -8.05 -3.04
N PRO A 86 -19.53 -8.92 -3.09
CA PRO A 86 -20.87 -8.51 -3.51
C PRO A 86 -21.49 -7.58 -2.46
N ILE A 87 -22.13 -6.50 -2.93
CA ILE A 87 -22.88 -5.61 -2.04
C ILE A 87 -24.31 -6.19 -1.92
N PRO A 88 -24.78 -6.51 -0.70
CA PRO A 88 -26.13 -6.99 -0.48
C PRO A 88 -27.12 -5.83 -0.71
N TYR A 89 -27.54 -5.66 -1.95
CA TYR A 89 -28.53 -4.67 -2.36
C TYR A 89 -29.65 -5.35 -3.13
N LYS A 90 -30.90 -5.03 -2.78
CA LYS A 90 -32.09 -5.42 -3.55
C LYS A 90 -32.42 -4.26 -4.49
N PRO A 91 -32.10 -4.33 -5.79
CA PRO A 91 -32.37 -3.22 -6.69
C PRO A 91 -33.87 -2.99 -6.85
N LEU A 92 -34.29 -1.73 -6.69
CA LEU A 92 -35.56 -1.24 -7.22
C LEU A 92 -35.33 -0.91 -8.70
N GLY A 93 -35.50 -1.89 -9.59
CA GLY A 93 -35.32 -1.72 -11.04
C GLY A 93 -34.51 -2.83 -11.71
N LYS A 94 -33.80 -2.50 -12.80
CA LYS A 94 -32.99 -3.48 -13.54
C LYS A 94 -31.93 -4.12 -12.63
N PRO A 95 -31.74 -5.45 -12.66
CA PRO A 95 -30.74 -6.11 -11.85
C PRO A 95 -29.34 -5.64 -12.27
N LYS A 96 -28.65 -4.91 -11.39
CA LYS A 96 -27.23 -4.58 -11.52
C LYS A 96 -26.49 -5.29 -10.39
N LEU A 97 -25.52 -6.13 -10.74
CA LEU A 97 -24.62 -6.72 -9.75
C LEU A 97 -23.69 -5.62 -9.24
N LEU A 98 -23.92 -5.19 -8.00
CA LEU A 98 -23.06 -4.22 -7.33
C LEU A 98 -21.99 -4.99 -6.55
N PHE A 99 -20.75 -4.56 -6.74
CA PHE A 99 -19.61 -5.11 -6.05
C PHE A 99 -18.73 -4.00 -5.48
N GLU A 100 -18.12 -4.30 -4.36
CA GLU A 100 -17.05 -3.52 -3.77
C GLU A 100 -15.72 -4.16 -4.15
N LYS A 101 -14.83 -3.38 -4.77
CA LYS A 101 -13.47 -3.85 -5.01
C LYS A 101 -12.76 -4.01 -3.68
N GLY A 102 -12.10 -5.16 -3.50
CA GLY A 102 -11.32 -5.44 -2.31
C GLY A 102 -10.10 -4.53 -2.18
N THR A 103 -9.58 -4.51 -0.96
CA THR A 103 -8.36 -3.76 -0.62
C THR A 103 -7.17 -4.31 -1.40
N SER A 104 -6.23 -3.45 -1.77
CA SER A 104 -4.92 -3.86 -2.31
C SER A 104 -3.80 -3.23 -1.49
N LEU A 105 -2.79 -4.03 -1.15
CA LEU A 105 -1.50 -3.59 -0.63
C LEU A 105 -0.48 -3.69 -1.76
N VAL A 106 0.23 -2.59 -2.04
CA VAL A 106 1.23 -2.50 -3.11
C VAL A 106 2.53 -2.02 -2.52
N ILE A 107 3.62 -2.75 -2.74
CA ILE A 107 4.98 -2.30 -2.44
C ILE A 107 5.65 -2.01 -3.78
N SER A 108 6.00 -0.73 -4.01
CA SER A 108 6.54 -0.26 -5.28
C SER A 108 7.89 0.40 -5.11
N TYR A 109 8.76 0.13 -6.07
CA TYR A 109 10.13 0.60 -6.16
C TYR A 109 10.34 1.38 -7.45
N GLY A 110 10.72 2.66 -7.32
CA GLY A 110 11.25 3.44 -8.45
C GLY A 110 12.71 3.07 -8.69
N LYS A 111 13.13 2.93 -9.96
CA LYS A 111 14.52 2.60 -10.30
C LYS A 111 15.51 3.56 -9.63
N GLY A 112 16.44 3.01 -8.86
CA GLY A 112 17.41 3.77 -8.05
C GLY A 112 16.81 4.65 -6.95
N GLY A 113 15.54 4.46 -6.58
CA GLY A 113 14.79 5.32 -5.66
C GLY A 113 14.34 4.60 -4.38
N PRO A 114 13.56 5.28 -3.54
CA PRO A 114 12.96 4.67 -2.35
C PRO A 114 11.90 3.64 -2.70
N VAL A 115 11.58 2.78 -1.73
CA VAL A 115 10.46 1.84 -1.79
C VAL A 115 9.30 2.40 -0.99
N TYR A 116 8.09 2.34 -1.54
CA TYR A 116 6.87 2.81 -0.90
C TYR A 116 5.86 1.67 -0.75
N ALA A 117 5.15 1.65 0.39
CA ALA A 117 4.00 0.80 0.61
C ALA A 117 2.70 1.61 0.56
N PHE A 118 1.78 1.16 -0.27
CA PHE A 118 0.48 1.79 -0.50
C PHE A 118 -0.65 0.84 -0.12
N ILE A 119 -1.67 1.33 0.56
CA ILE A 119 -2.97 0.66 0.67
C ILE A 119 -3.98 1.39 -0.20
N TYR A 120 -4.58 0.65 -1.12
CA TYR A 120 -5.78 1.02 -1.84
C TYR A 120 -6.98 0.44 -1.08
N PRO A 121 -7.76 1.28 -0.38
CA PRO A 121 -8.92 0.82 0.40
C PRO A 121 -10.06 0.29 -0.49
N PRO A 122 -11.05 -0.40 0.10
CA PRO A 122 -12.24 -0.85 -0.62
C PRO A 122 -12.97 0.32 -1.28
N TYR A 123 -13.48 0.06 -2.49
CA TYR A 123 -14.18 1.07 -3.29
C TYR A 123 -15.38 0.46 -4.01
N SER A 124 -16.50 1.19 -3.97
CA SER A 124 -17.69 0.90 -4.76
C SER A 124 -18.29 2.20 -5.32
N GLU A 125 -19.24 2.08 -6.26
CA GLU A 125 -20.02 3.23 -6.73
C GLU A 125 -20.77 3.95 -5.60
N GLN A 126 -21.06 3.26 -4.49
CA GLN A 126 -21.85 3.78 -3.36
C GLN A 126 -20.99 4.34 -2.23
N SER A 127 -19.76 3.86 -2.05
CA SER A 127 -18.83 4.33 -1.02
C SER A 127 -17.44 4.46 -1.62
N LYS A 128 -16.95 5.70 -1.65
CA LYS A 128 -15.58 6.01 -2.03
C LYS A 128 -14.84 6.62 -0.82
N PRO A 129 -13.66 6.10 -0.48
CA PRO A 129 -12.80 6.74 0.51
C PRO A 129 -12.30 8.09 0.00
N ASN A 130 -11.91 8.98 0.93
CA ASN A 130 -11.45 10.32 0.58
C ASN A 130 -10.23 10.32 -0.35
N ARG A 131 -9.38 9.30 -0.25
CA ARG A 131 -8.21 9.09 -1.12
C ARG A 131 -8.35 7.78 -1.88
N ASN A 132 -7.81 7.77 -3.11
CA ASN A 132 -7.69 6.55 -3.90
C ASN A 132 -6.67 5.58 -3.28
N TYR A 133 -5.66 6.09 -2.57
CA TYR A 133 -4.64 5.32 -1.87
C TYR A 133 -4.11 6.07 -0.64
N TYR A 134 -3.51 5.31 0.27
CA TYR A 134 -2.77 5.81 1.43
C TYR A 134 -1.34 5.27 1.39
N VAL A 135 -0.37 6.14 1.66
CA VAL A 135 1.03 5.73 1.84
C VAL A 135 1.17 5.34 3.30
N ILE A 136 1.55 4.10 3.58
CA ILE A 136 1.54 3.56 4.94
C ILE A 136 2.94 3.27 5.48
N ASN A 137 3.92 3.15 4.59
CA ASN A 137 5.33 3.06 4.94
C ASN A 137 6.23 3.49 3.76
N TYR A 138 7.49 3.80 4.05
CA TYR A 138 8.54 3.99 3.05
C TYR A 138 9.88 3.49 3.59
N TRP A 139 10.78 3.13 2.67
CA TRP A 139 12.16 2.76 2.95
C TRP A 139 13.06 3.52 1.99
N ASN A 140 14.16 4.07 2.50
CA ASN A 140 15.09 4.83 1.66
C ASN A 140 15.82 3.91 0.67
N ASN A 141 16.01 2.65 1.06
CA ASN A 141 16.65 1.64 0.22
C ASN A 141 15.94 0.28 0.31
N PRO A 142 15.90 -0.50 -0.78
CA PRO A 142 15.37 -1.87 -0.76
C PRO A 142 16.01 -2.80 0.27
N ASN A 143 17.26 -2.58 0.69
CA ASN A 143 17.91 -3.43 1.71
C ASN A 143 17.34 -3.27 3.13
N GLU A 144 16.61 -2.18 3.40
CA GLU A 144 15.97 -1.94 4.71
C GLU A 144 14.71 -2.80 4.89
N LEU A 145 14.19 -3.39 3.81
CA LEU A 145 13.03 -4.27 3.86
C LEU A 145 13.38 -5.60 4.56
N THR A 146 12.57 -5.91 5.57
CA THR A 146 12.65 -7.12 6.37
C THR A 146 11.25 -7.71 6.58
N ASN A 147 11.17 -9.00 6.90
CA ASN A 147 9.90 -9.64 7.23
C ASN A 147 9.15 -8.92 8.36
N SER A 148 9.87 -8.50 9.41
CA SER A 148 9.29 -7.77 10.55
C SER A 148 8.74 -6.40 10.15
N SER A 149 9.27 -5.77 9.11
CA SER A 149 8.75 -4.49 8.58
C SER A 149 7.49 -4.67 7.70
N ILE A 150 7.29 -5.85 7.11
CA ILE A 150 6.15 -6.15 6.21
C ILE A 150 4.93 -6.62 7.01
N GLN A 151 5.15 -7.39 8.08
CA GLN A 151 4.07 -7.97 8.89
C GLN A 151 3.04 -6.94 9.39
N PRO A 152 3.43 -5.77 9.95
CA PRO A 152 2.46 -4.75 10.36
C PRO A 152 1.65 -4.17 9.21
N LEU A 153 2.18 -4.20 7.98
CA LEU A 153 1.47 -3.73 6.79
C LEU A 153 0.39 -4.72 6.38
N LEU A 154 0.66 -6.02 6.51
CA LEU A 154 -0.30 -7.09 6.26
C LEU A 154 -1.43 -7.10 7.28
N GLU A 155 -1.12 -6.83 8.55
CA GLU A 155 -2.14 -6.64 9.60
C GLU A 155 -3.03 -5.44 9.31
N MET A 156 -2.42 -4.31 8.93
CA MET A 156 -3.17 -3.12 8.53
C MET A 156 -4.00 -3.37 7.27
N PHE A 157 -3.47 -4.11 6.30
CA PHE A 157 -4.17 -4.52 5.10
C PHE A 157 -5.44 -5.32 5.41
N LEU A 158 -5.38 -6.27 6.37
CA LEU A 158 -6.57 -6.96 6.87
C LEU A 158 -7.54 -6.03 7.59
N GLU A 159 -7.02 -5.19 8.47
CA GLU A 159 -7.83 -4.20 9.19
C GLU A 159 -8.63 -3.34 8.21
N VAL A 160 -7.99 -2.91 7.12
CA VAL A 160 -8.63 -2.12 6.05
C VAL A 160 -9.64 -2.92 5.25
N GLN A 161 -9.36 -4.18 4.91
CA GLN A 161 -10.35 -5.02 4.23
C GLN A 161 -11.64 -5.18 5.04
N PHE A 162 -11.51 -5.48 6.34
CA PHE A 162 -12.68 -5.81 7.17
C PHE A 162 -13.42 -4.58 7.72
N LEU A 163 -12.72 -3.47 7.96
CA LEU A 163 -13.30 -2.26 8.54
C LEU A 163 -13.50 -1.11 7.54
N GLY A 164 -12.89 -1.19 6.36
CA GLY A 164 -12.98 -0.17 5.31
C GLY A 164 -14.19 -0.33 4.40
N SER A 165 -14.86 -1.49 4.42
CA SER A 165 -16.01 -1.80 3.57
C SER A 165 -17.18 -0.83 3.77
N LEU A 166 -18.04 -0.70 2.76
CA LEU A 166 -19.35 -0.06 2.88
C LEU A 166 -20.17 -0.61 4.06
N LEU A 167 -20.08 -1.92 4.33
CA LEU A 167 -20.90 -2.60 5.35
C LEU A 167 -20.33 -2.47 6.77
N SER A 168 -19.13 -1.91 6.94
CA SER A 168 -18.46 -1.83 8.23
C SER A 168 -19.06 -0.74 9.13
N PRO A 169 -19.06 -0.91 10.47
CA PRO A 169 -19.56 0.10 11.41
C PRO A 169 -18.86 1.46 11.25
N SER A 170 -19.66 2.53 11.14
CA SER A 170 -19.19 3.90 10.81
C SER A 170 -18.09 4.42 11.73
N LYS A 171 -18.16 4.15 13.04
CA LYS A 171 -17.16 4.61 14.02
C LYS A 171 -15.79 3.96 13.82
N LYS A 172 -15.75 2.63 13.65
CA LYS A 172 -14.50 1.88 13.44
C LYS A 172 -13.87 2.25 12.09
N LYS A 173 -14.70 2.35 11.06
CA LYS A 173 -14.32 2.82 9.72
C LYS A 173 -13.68 4.21 9.76
N SER A 174 -14.33 5.16 10.44
CA SER A 174 -13.83 6.54 10.57
C SER A 174 -12.48 6.60 11.27
N TRP A 175 -12.30 5.84 12.36
CA TRP A 175 -11.05 5.80 13.10
C TRP A 175 -9.91 5.19 12.27
N LEU A 176 -10.18 4.09 11.56
CA LEU A 176 -9.24 3.46 10.64
C LEU A 176 -8.77 4.44 9.56
N PHE A 177 -9.69 5.11 8.87
CA PHE A 177 -9.32 6.05 7.81
C PHE A 177 -8.57 7.28 8.36
N ALA A 178 -8.87 7.71 9.58
CA ALA A 178 -8.11 8.78 10.22
C ALA A 178 -6.67 8.35 10.59
N LYS A 179 -6.48 7.10 11.03
CA LYS A 179 -5.15 6.49 11.25
C LYS A 179 -4.34 6.40 9.95
N LEU A 180 -4.97 5.99 8.85
CA LEU A 180 -4.35 5.94 7.52
C LEU A 180 -3.97 7.33 7.00
N GLU A 181 -4.86 8.31 7.16
CA GLU A 181 -4.60 9.70 6.77
C GLU A 181 -3.40 10.29 7.53
N ALA A 182 -3.32 10.03 8.84
CA ALA A 182 -2.20 10.49 9.66
C ALA A 182 -0.86 9.92 9.16
N LYS A 183 -0.79 8.61 8.88
CA LYS A 183 0.40 7.96 8.32
C LYS A 183 0.78 8.50 6.95
N HIS A 184 -0.21 8.69 6.08
CA HIS A 184 0.03 9.23 4.74
C HIS A 184 0.62 10.64 4.81
N ILE A 185 0.05 11.53 5.64
CA ILE A 185 0.57 12.89 5.81
C ILE A 185 1.96 12.89 6.42
N GLU A 186 2.21 12.05 7.44
CA GLU A 186 3.52 11.92 8.07
C GLU A 186 4.61 11.56 7.05
N ILE A 187 4.34 10.58 6.18
CA ILE A 187 5.30 10.09 5.19
C ILE A 187 5.44 11.05 4.01
N THR A 188 4.35 11.62 3.50
CA THR A 188 4.37 12.42 2.25
C THR A 188 4.68 13.90 2.48
N GLU A 189 4.23 14.49 3.60
CA GLU A 189 4.44 15.91 3.88
C GLU A 189 5.63 16.14 4.84
N GLY A 190 6.29 15.08 5.33
CA GLY A 190 7.44 15.18 6.26
C GLY A 190 7.10 15.90 7.58
N LYS A 191 5.81 16.02 7.90
CA LYS A 191 5.33 16.71 9.10
C LYS A 191 5.36 15.73 10.25
N SER A 192 6.06 16.12 11.32
CA SER A 192 6.12 15.37 12.57
C SER A 192 4.74 14.90 13.03
N TRP A 193 4.70 13.77 13.72
CA TRP A 193 3.55 13.16 14.40
C TRP A 193 2.58 14.16 15.10
N ILE A 194 3.09 15.34 15.50
CA ILE A 194 2.33 16.44 16.12
C ILE A 194 1.46 17.20 15.09
N GLY A 195 1.98 17.49 13.90
CA GLY A 195 1.23 18.17 12.83
C GLY A 195 0.11 17.28 12.26
N GLY A 196 0.36 15.97 12.17
CA GLY A 196 -0.64 14.96 11.85
C GLY A 196 -1.76 14.90 12.90
N LYS A 197 -1.43 14.97 14.19
CA LYS A 197 -2.42 15.04 15.28
C LYS A 197 -3.26 16.32 15.25
N ILE A 198 -2.69 17.47 14.90
CA ILE A 198 -3.45 18.73 14.79
C ILE A 198 -4.44 18.65 13.61
N LYS A 199 -4.00 18.22 12.43
CA LYS A 199 -4.93 17.95 11.30
C LYS A 199 -5.96 16.87 11.64
N TYR A 200 -5.58 15.83 12.38
CA TYR A 200 -6.48 14.78 12.88
C TYR A 200 -7.59 15.37 13.78
N ILE A 201 -7.23 16.23 14.74
CA ILE A 201 -8.19 16.92 15.61
C ILE A 201 -9.12 17.81 14.76
N PHE A 202 -8.58 18.59 13.82
CA PHE A 202 -9.40 19.45 12.96
C PHE A 202 -10.35 18.66 12.05
N THR A 203 -9.88 17.56 11.46
CA THR A 203 -10.71 16.69 10.61
C THR A 203 -11.78 15.98 11.44
N LEU A 204 -11.45 15.49 12.63
CA LEU A 204 -12.39 14.87 13.57
C LEU A 204 -13.49 15.87 14.00
N ILE A 205 -13.11 17.10 14.38
CA ILE A 205 -14.06 18.16 14.73
C ILE A 205 -14.99 18.48 13.55
N ARG A 206 -14.45 18.51 12.33
CA ARG A 206 -15.22 18.82 11.13
C ARG A 206 -16.23 17.71 10.79
N VAL A 207 -15.84 16.44 10.95
CA VAL A 207 -16.73 15.28 10.80
C VAL A 207 -17.80 15.25 11.90
N LEU A 208 -17.43 15.52 13.17
CA LEU A 208 -18.38 15.59 14.28
C LEU A 208 -19.39 16.73 14.09
N ARG A 209 -18.97 17.90 13.60
CA ARG A 209 -19.89 18.99 13.22
C ARG A 209 -20.85 18.60 12.10
N ALA A 210 -20.37 17.87 11.09
CA ALA A 210 -21.23 17.39 10.01
C ALA A 210 -22.31 16.43 10.54
N ILE A 211 -21.94 15.53 11.46
CA ILE A 211 -22.88 14.60 12.12
C ILE A 211 -23.88 15.36 13.01
N TYR A 212 -23.43 16.35 13.78
CA TYR A 212 -24.29 17.14 14.66
C TYR A 212 -25.28 18.01 13.86
N ASN A 213 -24.84 18.61 12.75
CA ASN A 213 -25.70 19.39 11.86
C ASN A 213 -26.72 18.52 11.11
N LEU A 214 -26.45 17.22 10.93
CA LEU A 214 -27.40 16.25 10.38
C LEU A 214 -28.40 15.71 11.42
N ALA A 215 -28.06 15.80 12.71
CA ALA A 215 -28.91 15.34 13.82
C ALA A 215 -29.79 16.46 14.41
N GLY A 216 -29.52 17.72 14.05
CA GLY A 216 -30.28 18.90 14.46
C GLY A 216 -31.28 19.43 13.43
N SER A 217 -31.52 18.68 12.34
CA SER A 217 -32.52 18.95 11.30
C SER A 217 -33.67 17.96 11.36
#